data_AF-A0A7W0VII2-F1
#
_entry.id   AF-A0A7W0VII2-F1
#
_cell.length_a   1.000
_cell.length_b   1.000
_cell.length_c   1.000
_cell.angle_alpha   90.00
_cell.angle_beta   90.00
_cell.angle_gamma   90.00
#
_symmetry.space_group_name_H-M   'P 1'
#
loop_
_entity.id
_entity.type
_entity.pdbx_description
1 polymer ?
#
loop_
_entity_poly.entity_id
_entity_poly.type
_entity_poly.pdbx_seq_one_letter_code
_entity_poly.pdbx_strand_id
1 'polypeptide(L)'
;NFAAGMSGGVAYIFDPTQTLRGRVNTEMVELESLVDESDLWLVYGLLEDHVRFTGSPLGRRVIDNWEHMVARFVKVMPTEYKRVLQARRAASRPRPPGHLTVLPGGS
;
A
#
# COMPACT_ATOMS: atom_id res chain seq x y z
N ASN A 1 9.19 13.86 -12.85
CA ASN A 1 8.49 12.59 -13.17
C ASN A 1 8.74 11.57 -12.08
N PHE A 2 7.97 11.65 -10.99
CA PHE A 2 7.89 10.57 -10.01
C PHE A 2 7.01 9.46 -10.63
N ALA A 3 7.41 8.19 -10.54
CA ALA A 3 6.80 7.02 -11.19
C ALA A 3 7.25 6.63 -12.62
N ALA A 4 8.24 7.29 -13.22
CA ALA A 4 8.88 6.75 -14.43
C ALA A 4 9.81 5.58 -14.05
N GLY A 5 9.29 4.34 -14.10
CA GLY A 5 10.10 3.12 -13.92
C GLY A 5 9.90 2.32 -12.62
N MET A 6 8.77 2.45 -11.91
CA MET A 6 8.44 1.55 -10.79
C MET A 6 8.02 0.16 -11.33
N SER A 7 8.99 -0.72 -11.56
CA SER A 7 8.83 -2.06 -12.14
C SER A 7 8.27 -3.14 -11.19
N GLY A 8 7.70 -2.77 -10.03
CA GLY A 8 6.91 -3.70 -9.20
C GLY A 8 7.09 -3.52 -7.71
N GLY A 9 6.44 -2.53 -7.12
CA GLY A 9 6.46 -2.31 -5.68
C GLY A 9 5.44 -1.26 -5.22
N VAL A 10 5.31 -1.13 -3.90
CA VAL A 10 4.55 -0.07 -3.24
C VAL A 10 5.54 1.00 -2.80
N ALA A 11 5.23 2.27 -3.02
CA ALA A 11 5.98 3.39 -2.48
C ALA A 11 5.17 4.13 -1.41
N TYR A 12 5.85 4.60 -0.37
CA TYR A 12 5.26 5.43 0.67
C TYR A 12 5.92 6.80 0.65
N ILE A 13 5.13 7.85 0.53
CA ILE A 13 5.62 9.22 0.34
C ILE A 13 5.08 10.10 1.45
N PHE A 14 5.98 10.77 2.16
CA PHE A 14 5.61 11.83 3.08
C PHE A 14 5.33 13.12 2.31
N ASP A 15 4.07 13.55 2.25
CA ASP A 15 3.61 14.75 1.55
C ASP A 15 2.98 15.76 2.51
N PRO A 16 3.79 16.54 3.24
CA PRO A 16 3.28 17.49 4.24
C PRO A 16 2.51 18.66 3.64
N THR A 17 2.61 18.90 2.32
CA THR A 17 1.95 20.00 1.60
C THR A 17 0.79 19.54 0.73
N GLN A 18 0.50 18.23 0.66
CA GLN A 18 -0.56 17.63 -0.16
C GLN A 18 -0.46 17.97 -1.65
N THR A 19 0.76 18.20 -2.16
CA THR A 19 1.00 18.60 -3.56
C THR A 19 1.26 17.43 -4.49
N LEU A 20 1.46 16.22 -3.95
CA LEU A 20 1.83 15.03 -4.71
C LEU A 20 0.80 14.69 -5.79
N ARG A 21 -0.50 14.88 -5.51
CA ARG A 21 -1.59 14.59 -6.45
C ARG A 21 -1.44 15.33 -7.78
N GLY A 22 -0.94 16.56 -7.77
CA GLY A 22 -0.70 17.35 -8.98
C GLY A 22 0.64 17.07 -9.67
N ARG A 23 1.50 16.24 -9.08
CA ARG A 23 2.86 15.94 -9.58
C ARG A 23 3.05 14.50 -10.05
N VAL A 24 2.04 13.66 -9.86
CA VAL A 24 2.07 12.24 -10.25
C VAL A 24 1.18 12.04 -11.48
N ASN A 25 1.59 11.12 -12.37
CA ASN A 25 0.73 10.68 -13.45
C ASN A 25 -0.27 9.64 -12.92
N THR A 26 -1.49 10.07 -12.61
CA THR A 26 -2.57 9.23 -12.07
C THR A 26 -3.09 8.17 -13.05
N GLU A 27 -2.73 8.21 -14.33
CA GLU A 27 -3.10 7.16 -15.28
C GLU A 27 -2.36 5.84 -15.01
N MET A 28 -1.17 5.91 -14.39
CA MET A 28 -0.32 4.75 -14.16
C MET A 28 -0.19 4.35 -12.68
N VAL A 29 -0.62 5.22 -11.76
CA VAL A 29 -0.52 4.97 -10.32
C VAL A 29 -1.80 5.37 -9.59
N GLU A 30 -2.14 4.61 -8.57
CA GLU A 30 -3.15 4.94 -7.59
C GLU A 30 -2.51 5.53 -6.34
N LEU A 31 -3.18 6.55 -5.78
CA LEU A 31 -2.78 7.22 -4.54
C LEU A 31 -3.80 6.86 -3.45
N GLU A 32 -3.33 6.18 -2.41
CA GLU A 32 -4.14 5.74 -1.28
C GLU A 32 -3.63 6.35 0.03
N SER A 33 -4.53 6.58 0.98
CA SER A 33 -4.16 6.97 2.34
C SER A 33 -3.59 5.76 3.09
N LEU A 34 -2.61 6.00 3.97
CA LEU A 34 -1.99 4.96 4.77
C LEU A 34 -2.88 4.59 5.98
N VAL A 35 -3.83 3.67 5.78
CA VAL A 35 -4.80 3.25 6.81
C VAL A 35 -4.66 1.78 7.22
N ASP A 36 -3.96 0.97 6.43
CA ASP A 36 -3.75 -0.45 6.74
C ASP A 36 -2.70 -0.59 7.85
N GLU A 37 -3.02 -1.35 8.89
CA GLU A 37 -2.13 -1.55 10.04
C GLU A 37 -0.76 -2.14 9.65
N SER A 38 -0.73 -3.04 8.67
CA SER A 38 0.52 -3.67 8.25
C SER A 38 1.42 -2.67 7.54
N ASP A 39 0.82 -1.82 6.70
CA ASP A 39 1.54 -0.73 6.04
C ASP A 39 2.01 0.33 7.06
N LEU A 40 1.20 0.65 8.07
CA LEU A 40 1.57 1.56 9.17
C LEU A 40 2.81 1.07 9.92
N TRP A 41 2.80 -0.20 10.37
CA TRP A 41 3.93 -0.81 11.06
C TRP A 41 5.18 -0.88 10.19
N LEU A 42 5.02 -1.22 8.90
CA LEU A 42 6.12 -1.26 7.95
C LEU A 42 6.78 0.11 7.79
N VAL A 43 5.99 1.16 7.54
CA VAL A 43 6.51 2.52 7.34
C VAL A 43 7.17 3.05 8.60
N TYR A 44 6.57 2.78 9.77
CA TYR A 44 7.15 3.16 11.05
C TYR A 44 8.52 2.49 11.28
N GLY A 45 8.63 1.18 11.06
CA GLY A 45 9.91 0.47 11.18
C GLY A 45 10.98 0.98 10.20
N LEU A 46 10.60 1.25 8.95
CA LEU A 46 11.51 1.85 7.96
C LEU A 46 12.00 3.25 8.38
N LEU A 47 11.14 4.05 9.01
CA LEU A 47 11.51 5.34 9.56
C LEU A 47 12.45 5.21 10.76
N GLU A 48 12.19 4.28 11.67
CA GLU A 48 13.08 4.02 12.81
C GLU A 48 14.48 3.62 12.35
N ASP A 49 14.57 2.68 11.41
CA ASP A 49 15.84 2.28 10.80
C ASP A 49 16.53 3.47 10.13
N HIS A 50 15.79 4.24 9.33
CA HIS A 50 16.33 5.42 8.67
C HIS A 50 16.91 6.44 9.69
N VAL A 51 16.18 6.74 10.77
CA VAL A 51 16.66 7.64 11.83
C VAL A 51 17.87 7.05 12.53
N ARG A 52 17.88 5.76 12.82
CA ARG A 52 19.00 5.07 13.45
C ARG A 52 20.27 5.13 12.59
N PHE A 53 20.15 4.91 11.28
CA PHE A 53 21.30 4.85 10.37
C PHE A 53 21.77 6.23 9.89
N THR A 54 20.89 7.23 9.82
CA THR A 54 21.21 8.54 9.23
C THR A 54 21.20 9.70 10.24
N GLY A 55 20.61 9.50 11.42
CA GLY A 55 20.39 10.58 12.39
C GLY A 55 19.35 11.62 11.93
N SER A 56 18.49 11.30 10.96
CA SER A 56 17.55 12.25 10.33
C SER A 56 16.66 12.97 11.36
N PRO A 57 16.82 14.30 11.54
CA PRO A 57 15.97 15.06 12.45
C PRO A 57 14.51 15.12 11.99
N LEU A 58 14.28 15.08 10.67
CA LEU A 58 12.93 15.01 10.12
C LEU A 58 12.28 13.66 10.42
N GLY A 59 12.99 12.56 10.19
CA GLY A 59 12.49 11.22 10.53
C GLY A 59 12.13 11.11 12.01
N ARG A 60 12.99 11.67 12.88
CA ARG A 60 12.71 11.69 14.33
C ARG A 60 11.45 12.45 14.67
N ARG A 61 11.26 13.66 14.11
CA ARG A 61 10.02 14.43 14.31
C ARG A 61 8.77 13.71 13.81
N VAL A 62 8.88 12.96 12.71
CA VAL A 62 7.78 12.17 12.17
C VAL A 62 7.39 11.06 13.13
N ILE A 63 8.36 10.32 13.67
CA ILE A 63 8.13 9.27 14.67
C ILE A 63 7.54 9.86 15.96
N ASP A 64 8.14 10.94 16.49
CA ASP A 64 7.69 11.58 17.73
C ASP A 64 6.25 12.12 17.64
N ASN A 65 5.74 12.41 16.44
CA ASN A 65 4.38 12.91 16.19
C ASN A 65 3.59 11.99 15.25
N TRP A 66 3.84 10.68 15.32
CA TRP A 66 3.37 9.70 14.33
C TRP A 66 1.88 9.80 14.02
N GLU A 67 1.02 9.83 15.02
CA GLU A 67 -0.45 9.88 14.87
C GLU A 67 -0.93 11.04 13.98
N HIS A 68 -0.25 12.19 14.05
CA HIS A 68 -0.59 13.38 13.27
C HIS A 68 0.11 13.41 11.91
N MET A 69 1.31 12.83 11.83
CA MET A 69 2.15 12.87 10.64
C MET A 69 1.79 11.76 9.66
N VAL A 70 1.26 10.63 10.14
CA VAL A 70 0.92 9.47 9.32
C VAL A 70 -0.19 9.77 8.31
N ALA A 71 -1.12 10.67 8.65
CA ALA A 71 -2.16 11.14 7.74
C ALA A 71 -1.59 11.92 6.52
N ARG A 72 -0.33 12.36 6.58
CA ARG A 72 0.39 13.03 5.49
C ARG A 72 1.17 12.05 4.62
N PHE A 73 1.17 10.76 4.95
CA PHE A 73 1.72 9.73 4.10
C PHE A 73 0.72 9.30 3.05
N VAL A 74 1.21 9.18 1.82
CA VAL A 74 0.46 8.67 0.69
C VAL A 74 1.14 7.40 0.22
N LYS A 75 0.35 6.33 0.15
CA LYS A 75 0.73 5.08 -0.50
C LYS A 75 0.53 5.25 -2.00
N VAL A 76 1.56 4.97 -2.77
CA VAL A 76 1.55 5.03 -4.22
C VAL A 76 1.77 3.63 -4.75
N MET A 77 0.82 3.16 -5.55
CA MET A 77 0.86 1.81 -6.12
C MET A 77 0.62 1.88 -7.63
N PRO A 78 1.50 1.31 -8.46
CA PRO A 78 1.23 1.19 -9.88
C PRO A 78 -0.03 0.36 -10.13
N THR A 79 -0.90 0.84 -11.02
CA THR A 79 -2.21 0.21 -11.30
C THR A 79 -2.05 -1.24 -11.74
N GLU A 80 -1.08 -1.52 -12.60
CA GLU A 80 -0.82 -2.87 -13.10
C GLU A 80 -0.30 -3.81 -11.99
N TYR A 81 0.53 -3.30 -11.08
CA TYR A 81 1.02 -4.06 -9.93
C TYR A 81 -0.13 -4.39 -8.96
N LYS A 82 -1.05 -3.44 -8.73
CA LYS A 82 -2.25 -3.66 -7.92
C LYS A 82 -3.13 -4.77 -8.50
N ARG A 83 -3.36 -4.79 -9.81
CA ARG A 83 -4.12 -5.84 -10.49
C ARG A 83 -3.51 -7.23 -10.26
N VAL A 84 -2.19 -7.36 -10.43
CA VAL A 84 -1.50 -8.63 -10.18
C VAL A 84 -1.63 -9.06 -8.70
N LEU A 85 -1.49 -8.12 -7.76
CA LEU A 85 -1.61 -8.43 -6.32
C LEU A 85 -3.04 -8.87 -5.95
N GLN A 86 -4.07 -8.21 -6.51
CA GLN A 86 -5.46 -8.57 -6.33
C GLN A 86 -5.79 -9.94 -6.95
N ALA A 87 -5.29 -10.23 -8.15
CA ALA A 87 -5.46 -11.52 -8.80
C ALA A 87 -4.85 -12.66 -7.96
N ARG A 88 -3.66 -12.44 -7.38
CA ARG A 88 -3.01 -13.39 -6.46
C ARG A 88 -3.84 -13.61 -5.19
N ARG A 89 -4.32 -12.53 -4.55
CA ARG A 89 -5.19 -12.63 -3.35
C ARG A 89 -6.49 -13.38 -3.63
N ALA A 90 -7.11 -13.16 -4.79
CA ALA A 90 -8.34 -13.85 -5.19
C ALA A 90 -8.12 -15.35 -5.43
N ALA A 91 -6.98 -15.73 -6.02
CA ALA A 91 -6.62 -17.13 -6.26
C ALA A 91 -6.32 -17.91 -4.97
N SER A 92 -5.87 -17.23 -3.91
CA SER A 92 -5.63 -17.83 -2.59
C SER A 92 -6.88 -17.97 -1.72
N ARG A 93 -8.04 -17.47 -2.15
CA ARG A 93 -9.30 -17.64 -1.42
C ARG A 93 -9.77 -19.09 -1.61
N PRO A 94 -9.93 -19.90 -0.53
CA PRO A 94 -10.42 -21.26 -0.68
C PRO A 94 -11.78 -21.22 -1.37
N ARG A 95 -11.96 -22.10 -2.36
CA ARG A 95 -13.25 -22.32 -3.03
C ARG A 95 -14.30 -22.52 -1.94
N PRO A 96 -15.44 -21.81 -1.94
CA PRO A 96 -16.53 -22.14 -1.03
C PRO A 96 -16.87 -23.63 -1.24
N PRO A 97 -17.09 -24.42 -0.17
CA PRO A 97 -17.41 -25.82 -0.32
C PRO A 97 -18.62 -25.96 -1.25
N GLY A 98 -18.44 -26.76 -2.30
CA GLY A 98 -19.37 -26.89 -3.41
C GLY A 98 -20.78 -27.23 -2.92
N HIS A 99 -21.77 -26.55 -3.48
CA HIS A 99 -23.16 -26.97 -3.44
C HIS A 99 -23.26 -28.35 -4.08
N LEU A 100 -23.44 -29.39 -3.26
CA LEU A 100 -23.68 -30.75 -3.71
C LEU A 100 -25.12 -30.80 -4.27
N THR A 101 -25.30 -30.57 -5.57
CA THR A 101 -26.59 -30.82 -6.20
C THR A 101 -26.81 -32.32 -6.23
N VAL A 102 -27.64 -32.83 -5.31
CA VAL A 102 -28.14 -34.20 -5.35
C VAL A 102 -28.99 -34.35 -6.61
N LEU A 103 -28.51 -35.17 -7.55
CA LEU A 103 -29.31 -35.60 -8.70
C LEU A 103 -30.45 -36.49 -8.19
N PRO A 104 -31.72 -36.26 -8.56
CA PRO A 104 -32.79 -37.17 -8.20
C PRO A 104 -32.62 -38.48 -8.98
N GLY A 105 -32.49 -39.59 -8.24
CA GLY A 105 -32.44 -40.93 -8.80
C GLY A 105 -33.71 -41.25 -9.58
N GLY A 106 -33.54 -41.60 -10.85
CA GLY A 106 -34.59 -42.18 -11.69
C GLY A 106 -34.82 -43.65 -11.34
N SER A 107 -36.09 -44.01 -11.29
CA SER A 107 -36.65 -45.35 -11.02
C SER A 107 -36.27 -46.40 -12.06
#